data_AF-A0A9W6CVG8-F1
#
_entry.id   AF-A0A9W6CVG8-F1
#
_cell.length_a   1.000
_cell.length_b   1.000
_cell.length_c   1.000
_cell.angle_alpha   90.00
_cell.angle_beta   90.00
_cell.angle_gamma   90.00
#
_symmetry.space_group_name_H-M   'P 1'
#
loop_
_entity.id
_entity.type
_entity.pdbx_description
1 polymer ?
#
loop_
_entity_poly.entity_id
_entity_poly.type
_entity_poly.pdbx_seq_one_letter_code
_entity_poly.pdbx_strand_id
1 'polypeptide(L)'
;MDPAGRGRRGGAGARPRVRLAVAAISVASAVLIVFGITQLRTLTSPPTGLAVFDRAPTSADRLEAPDGELGRVDAATRLLGDVLGWSWFGTRTADGEVCLARSAPEQAVPFAIRCTSEDVFAAEGLTDWLRLDDVPLAERVEGVTYREAFEVRWPPDAGIAWEIVPASEAQRDIRIGVGVIPLP
;
A
#
# COMPACT_ATOMS: atom_id res chain seq x y z
N MET A 1 -55.11 -64.62 -44.98
CA MET A 1 -56.13 -64.33 -43.97
C MET A 1 -55.61 -63.19 -43.12
N ASP A 2 -56.23 -62.01 -43.27
CA ASP A 2 -56.28 -60.91 -42.28
C ASP A 2 -57.67 -61.02 -41.58
N PRO A 3 -58.02 -60.36 -40.44
CA PRO A 3 -57.41 -59.16 -39.84
C PRO A 3 -57.44 -59.03 -38.27
N ALA A 4 -57.02 -57.84 -37.78
CA ALA A 4 -57.43 -57.09 -36.56
C ALA A 4 -56.64 -57.34 -35.24
N GLY A 5 -56.22 -56.34 -34.44
CA GLY A 5 -56.61 -54.91 -34.36
C GLY A 5 -55.72 -54.05 -33.41
N ARG A 6 -56.08 -52.76 -33.35
CA ARG A 6 -55.37 -51.55 -32.85
C ARG A 6 -55.10 -51.44 -31.33
N GLY A 7 -54.10 -50.60 -30.94
CA GLY A 7 -54.07 -49.98 -29.59
C GLY A 7 -52.88 -49.07 -29.17
N ARG A 8 -52.72 -47.89 -29.79
CA ARG A 8 -52.27 -46.55 -29.29
C ARG A 8 -51.58 -46.35 -27.90
N ARG A 9 -50.46 -45.58 -27.88
CA ARG A 9 -50.13 -44.33 -27.08
C ARG A 9 -48.64 -44.27 -26.68
N GLY A 10 -47.84 -43.36 -27.27
CA GLY A 10 -47.38 -42.12 -26.62
C GLY A 10 -45.86 -42.23 -26.34
N GLY A 11 -44.99 -41.23 -26.44
CA GLY A 11 -45.10 -39.81 -26.77
C GLY A 11 -43.67 -39.22 -26.93
N ALA A 12 -43.66 -37.98 -27.42
CA ALA A 12 -42.60 -36.99 -27.28
C ALA A 12 -41.20 -37.28 -27.85
N GLY A 13 -40.98 -36.83 -29.08
CA GLY A 13 -39.66 -36.40 -29.50
C GLY A 13 -39.23 -35.13 -28.78
N ALA A 14 -37.93 -34.98 -28.54
CA ALA A 14 -37.28 -33.69 -28.26
C ALA A 14 -35.79 -33.72 -28.65
N ARG A 15 -35.54 -33.42 -29.92
CA ARG A 15 -34.45 -32.60 -30.51
C ARG A 15 -33.06 -32.56 -29.83
N PRO A 16 -31.97 -32.92 -30.53
CA PRO A 16 -30.60 -32.95 -30.03
C PRO A 16 -29.88 -31.58 -30.04
N ARG A 17 -30.60 -30.46 -29.86
CA ARG A 17 -30.03 -29.10 -29.95
C ARG A 17 -29.72 -28.43 -28.62
N VAL A 18 -30.08 -29.04 -27.49
CA VAL A 18 -29.95 -28.39 -26.16
C VAL A 18 -28.55 -28.54 -25.55
N ARG A 19 -27.75 -29.52 -25.99
CA ARG A 19 -26.45 -29.82 -25.35
C ARG A 19 -25.31 -28.84 -25.68
N LEU A 20 -25.42 -28.08 -26.77
CA LEU A 20 -24.38 -27.12 -27.18
C LEU A 20 -24.53 -25.74 -26.52
N ALA A 21 -25.73 -25.38 -26.05
CA ALA A 21 -25.97 -24.12 -25.37
C ALA A 21 -25.42 -24.09 -23.93
N VAL A 22 -25.32 -25.25 -23.27
CA VAL A 22 -24.88 -25.34 -21.87
C VAL A 22 -23.37 -25.15 -21.73
N ALA A 23 -22.57 -25.60 -22.69
CA ALA A 23 -21.11 -25.49 -22.65
C ALA A 23 -20.59 -24.06 -22.89
N ALA A 24 -21.28 -23.26 -23.71
CA ALA A 24 -20.89 -21.87 -23.98
C ALA A 24 -21.17 -20.94 -22.78
N ILE A 25 -22.21 -21.23 -22.00
CA ILE A 25 -22.58 -20.44 -20.81
C ILE A 25 -21.53 -20.65 -19.71
N SER A 26 -21.03 -21.86 -19.51
CA SER A 26 -20.01 -22.16 -18.48
C SER A 26 -18.70 -21.41 -18.66
N VAL A 27 -18.24 -21.21 -19.91
CA VAL A 27 -16.97 -20.50 -20.17
C VAL A 27 -17.15 -18.99 -20.04
N ALA A 28 -18.26 -18.42 -20.52
CA ALA A 28 -18.56 -17.00 -20.35
C ALA A 28 -18.75 -16.62 -18.87
N SER A 29 -19.41 -17.49 -18.09
CA SER A 29 -19.53 -17.32 -16.64
C SER A 29 -18.19 -17.41 -15.92
N ALA A 30 -17.29 -18.33 -16.33
CA ALA A 30 -15.96 -18.42 -15.73
C ALA A 30 -15.10 -17.18 -16.01
N VAL A 31 -15.14 -16.63 -17.23
CA VAL A 31 -14.41 -15.39 -17.58
C VAL A 31 -14.97 -14.17 -16.84
N LEU A 32 -16.30 -14.06 -16.71
CA LEU A 32 -16.94 -13.00 -15.92
C LEU A 32 -16.66 -13.11 -14.42
N ILE A 33 -16.55 -14.32 -13.88
CA ILE A 33 -16.17 -14.56 -12.48
C ILE A 33 -14.70 -14.18 -12.26
N VAL A 34 -13.79 -14.51 -13.18
CA VAL A 34 -12.38 -14.11 -13.07
C VAL A 34 -12.23 -12.58 -13.16
N PHE A 35 -12.93 -11.91 -14.09
CA PHE A 35 -12.94 -10.44 -14.19
C PHE A 35 -13.61 -9.76 -12.99
N GLY A 36 -14.66 -10.37 -12.43
CA GLY A 36 -15.33 -9.86 -11.23
C GLY A 36 -14.48 -10.00 -9.97
N ILE A 37 -13.76 -11.12 -9.82
CA ILE A 37 -12.88 -11.37 -8.66
C ILE A 37 -11.64 -10.48 -8.70
N THR A 38 -11.06 -10.18 -9.86
CA THR A 38 -9.93 -9.24 -9.96
C THR A 38 -10.35 -7.81 -9.60
N GLN A 39 -11.54 -7.36 -10.03
CA GLN A 39 -12.10 -6.05 -9.68
C GLN A 39 -12.47 -5.94 -8.19
N LEU A 40 -12.90 -7.04 -7.56
CA LEU A 40 -13.15 -7.08 -6.11
C LEU A 40 -11.86 -7.04 -5.28
N ARG A 41 -10.78 -7.68 -5.75
CA ARG A 41 -9.47 -7.60 -5.07
C ARG A 41 -8.90 -6.19 -5.09
N THR A 42 -9.05 -5.46 -6.19
CA THR A 42 -8.67 -4.03 -6.26
C THR A 42 -9.51 -3.13 -5.34
N LEU A 43 -10.70 -3.57 -4.91
CA LEU A 43 -11.53 -2.85 -3.95
C LEU A 43 -11.23 -3.21 -2.48
N THR A 44 -10.53 -4.32 -2.21
CA THR A 44 -10.26 -4.80 -0.84
C THR A 44 -8.81 -4.62 -0.39
N SER A 45 -7.87 -4.43 -1.30
CA SER A 45 -6.49 -4.12 -0.93
C SER A 45 -6.38 -2.65 -0.52
N PRO A 46 -5.76 -2.32 0.63
CA PRO A 46 -5.51 -0.93 1.00
C PRO A 46 -4.66 -0.25 -0.09
N PRO A 47 -4.89 1.05 -0.37
CA PRO A 47 -4.13 1.77 -1.39
C PRO A 47 -2.64 1.79 -1.03
N THR A 48 -1.78 1.64 -2.05
CA THR A 48 -0.33 1.53 -1.92
C THR A 48 0.37 2.63 -2.72
N GLY A 49 1.62 2.95 -2.37
CA GLY A 49 2.39 3.98 -3.06
C GLY A 49 1.62 5.28 -3.28
N LEU A 50 1.69 5.86 -4.49
CA LEU A 50 0.99 7.12 -4.81
C LEU A 50 -0.53 7.02 -4.82
N ALA A 51 -1.10 5.82 -4.96
CA ALA A 51 -2.55 5.63 -4.94
C ALA A 51 -3.17 5.98 -3.56
N VAL A 52 -2.35 6.11 -2.50
CA VAL A 52 -2.83 6.62 -1.21
C VAL A 52 -3.41 8.02 -1.33
N PHE A 53 -2.98 8.84 -2.29
CA PHE A 53 -3.46 10.20 -2.47
C PHE A 53 -4.82 10.28 -3.18
N ASP A 54 -5.22 9.22 -3.88
CA ASP A 54 -6.51 9.14 -4.58
C ASP A 54 -7.69 8.99 -3.61
N ARG A 55 -7.42 8.58 -2.36
CA ARG A 55 -8.45 8.50 -1.32
C ARG A 55 -8.78 9.88 -0.77
N ALA A 56 -10.04 10.08 -0.35
CA ALA A 56 -10.44 11.30 0.33
C ALA A 56 -9.67 11.48 1.66
N PRO A 57 -9.27 12.71 2.01
CA PRO A 57 -8.64 12.99 3.31
C PRO A 57 -9.63 12.73 4.45
N THR A 58 -9.10 12.26 5.57
CA THR A 58 -9.79 11.99 6.82
C THR A 58 -9.15 12.78 7.96
N SER A 59 -9.76 12.79 9.14
CA SER A 59 -9.17 13.45 10.31
C SER A 59 -7.84 12.82 10.76
N ALA A 60 -7.62 11.53 10.47
CA ALA A 60 -6.37 10.83 10.78
C ALA A 60 -5.20 11.29 9.88
N ASP A 61 -5.50 11.94 8.76
CA ASP A 61 -4.49 12.47 7.83
C ASP A 61 -3.97 13.85 8.24
N ARG A 62 -4.43 14.38 9.39
CA ARG A 62 -3.91 15.61 9.95
C ARG A 62 -2.52 15.35 10.52
N LEU A 63 -1.53 15.89 9.84
CA LEU A 63 -0.17 15.95 10.31
C LEU A 63 0.07 17.27 11.05
N GLU A 64 0.52 17.16 12.29
CA GLU A 64 1.07 18.29 13.04
C GLU A 64 2.58 18.33 12.76
N ALA A 65 3.02 19.39 12.06
CA ALA A 65 4.42 19.63 11.74
C ALA A 65 4.88 20.99 12.30
N PRO A 66 6.18 21.16 12.63
CA PRO A 66 6.72 22.44 13.04
C PRO A 66 6.49 23.55 12.01
N ASP A 67 6.45 24.80 12.50
CA ASP A 67 6.34 25.98 11.65
C ASP A 67 7.42 25.99 10.56
N GLY A 68 7.02 26.22 9.31
CA GLY A 68 7.90 26.21 8.14
C GLY A 68 7.98 24.88 7.41
N GLU A 69 7.76 23.74 8.08
CA GLU A 69 7.64 22.44 7.41
C GLU A 69 6.23 22.24 6.84
N LEU A 70 5.20 22.80 7.50
CA LEU A 70 3.80 22.79 7.05
C LEU A 70 3.62 23.21 5.58
N GLY A 71 4.40 24.20 5.11
CA GLY A 71 4.36 24.65 3.71
C GLY A 71 4.81 23.59 2.70
N ARG A 72 5.64 22.62 3.11
CA ARG A 72 5.98 21.45 2.27
C ARG A 72 4.90 20.38 2.28
N VAL A 73 3.99 20.38 3.26
CA VAL A 73 3.08 19.25 3.55
C VAL A 73 1.61 19.49 3.14
N ASP A 74 1.32 20.63 2.52
CA ASP A 74 -0.02 21.23 2.58
C ASP A 74 -1.02 20.82 1.47
N ALA A 75 -0.64 20.04 0.46
CA ALA A 75 -1.56 19.73 -0.66
C ALA A 75 -2.24 18.36 -0.56
N ALA A 76 -1.51 17.31 -0.19
CA ALA A 76 -2.06 15.96 -0.10
C ALA A 76 -1.28 15.10 0.88
N THR A 77 -1.64 15.18 2.16
CA THR A 77 -1.07 14.31 3.21
C THR A 77 -2.00 13.16 3.53
N ARG A 78 -1.43 11.97 3.74
CA ARG A 78 -2.14 10.71 3.98
C ARG A 78 -1.40 9.91 5.04
N LEU A 79 -2.08 9.56 6.12
CA LEU A 79 -1.58 8.59 7.09
C LEU A 79 -1.36 7.25 6.39
N LEU A 80 -0.15 6.72 6.55
CA LEU A 80 0.26 5.40 6.05
C LEU A 80 0.09 4.33 7.12
N GLY A 81 0.28 4.70 8.39
CA GLY A 81 0.10 3.83 9.55
C GLY A 81 1.01 4.21 10.70
N ASP A 82 0.95 3.41 11.77
CA ASP A 82 1.83 3.53 12.92
C ASP A 82 2.90 2.43 12.91
N VAL A 83 4.16 2.82 13.10
CA VAL A 83 5.31 1.92 13.13
C VAL A 83 6.21 2.32 14.27
N LEU A 84 6.46 1.38 15.19
CA LEU A 84 7.41 1.53 16.32
C LEU A 84 7.15 2.78 17.16
N GLY A 85 5.88 3.10 17.41
CA GLY A 85 5.47 4.27 18.22
C GLY A 85 5.50 5.61 17.47
N TRP A 86 5.67 5.61 16.15
CA TRP A 86 5.60 6.79 15.28
C TRP A 86 4.42 6.68 14.33
N SER A 87 3.71 7.79 14.12
CA SER A 87 2.74 7.91 13.04
C SER A 87 3.43 8.38 11.77
N TRP A 88 3.23 7.64 10.67
CA TRP A 88 3.88 7.88 9.39
C TRP A 88 2.90 8.38 8.35
N PHE A 89 3.34 9.37 7.58
CA PHE A 89 2.54 10.08 6.61
C PHE A 89 3.26 10.13 5.27
N GLY A 90 2.52 9.85 4.21
CA GLY A 90 2.90 10.17 2.86
C GLY A 90 2.35 11.53 2.51
N THR A 91 3.16 12.36 1.86
CA THR A 91 2.77 13.69 1.42
C THR A 91 3.14 13.87 -0.03
N ARG A 92 2.23 14.45 -0.82
CA ARG A 92 2.55 14.95 -2.15
C ARG A 92 2.48 16.47 -2.15
N THR A 93 3.58 17.10 -2.55
CA THR A 93 3.69 18.56 -2.62
C THR A 93 3.11 19.07 -3.94
N ALA A 94 2.81 20.37 -4.02
CA ALA A 94 2.32 20.98 -5.26
C ALA A 94 3.37 20.94 -6.40
N ASP A 95 4.65 20.86 -6.04
CA ASP A 95 5.78 20.83 -6.96
C ASP A 95 6.11 19.42 -7.47
N GLY A 96 5.31 18.41 -7.11
CA GLY A 96 5.50 17.03 -7.55
C GLY A 96 6.55 16.25 -6.77
N GLU A 97 6.86 16.68 -5.54
CA GLU A 97 7.65 15.89 -4.61
C GLU A 97 6.75 14.95 -3.80
N VAL A 98 7.30 13.79 -3.47
CA VAL A 98 6.72 12.80 -2.57
C VAL A 98 7.57 12.78 -1.32
N CYS A 99 6.95 12.98 -0.16
CA CYS A 99 7.63 12.99 1.12
C CYS A 99 7.10 11.89 2.03
N LEU A 100 8.02 11.31 2.80
CA LEU A 100 7.74 10.44 3.93
C LEU A 100 8.02 11.25 5.19
N ALA A 101 6.97 11.52 5.95
CA ALA A 101 7.04 12.23 7.22
C ALA A 101 6.70 11.30 8.38
N ARG A 102 7.32 11.51 9.53
CA ARG A 102 6.99 10.84 10.79
C ARG A 102 6.73 11.86 11.87
N SER A 103 5.75 11.59 12.72
CA SER A 103 5.40 12.42 13.87
C SER A 103 5.20 11.57 15.12
N ALA A 104 5.77 12.03 16.22
CA ALA A 104 5.54 11.49 17.56
C ALA A 104 5.71 12.66 18.56
N PRO A 105 4.63 13.36 18.94
CA PRO A 105 4.71 14.59 19.72
C PRO A 105 5.45 14.46 21.06
N GLU A 106 5.42 13.27 21.66
CA GLU A 106 6.05 12.97 22.95
C GLU A 106 7.55 12.65 22.84
N GLN A 107 8.12 12.60 21.63
CA GLN A 107 9.53 12.28 21.39
C GLN A 107 10.43 13.52 21.37
N ALA A 108 11.72 13.31 21.67
CA ALA A 108 12.72 14.40 21.70
C ALA A 108 12.90 15.09 20.35
N VAL A 109 12.78 14.34 19.25
CA VAL A 109 12.76 14.87 17.87
C VAL A 109 11.39 14.55 17.29
N PRO A 110 10.35 15.35 17.60
CA PRO A 110 8.95 14.93 17.41
C PRO A 110 8.53 14.82 15.95
N PHE A 111 9.37 15.28 15.01
CA PHE A 111 9.07 15.32 13.60
C PHE A 111 10.32 15.10 12.75
N ALA A 112 10.20 14.33 11.68
CA ALA A 112 11.18 14.27 10.59
C ALA A 112 10.47 14.07 9.25
N ILE A 113 11.06 14.60 8.18
CA ILE A 113 10.53 14.49 6.82
C ILE A 113 11.67 14.27 5.83
N ARG A 114 11.43 13.41 4.84
CA ARG A 114 12.32 13.18 3.71
C ARG A 114 11.52 13.18 2.42
N CYS A 115 11.99 13.94 1.43
CA CYS A 115 11.32 14.11 0.14
C CYS A 115 12.19 13.59 -1.01
N THR A 116 11.53 13.16 -2.07
CA THR A 116 12.12 12.83 -3.37
C THR A 116 11.13 13.18 -4.48
N SER A 117 11.54 13.11 -5.75
CA SER A 117 10.61 13.32 -6.87
C SER A 117 9.67 12.12 -7.04
N GLU A 118 8.51 12.33 -7.66
CA GLU A 118 7.59 11.22 -8.01
C GLU A 118 8.25 10.10 -8.81
N ASP A 119 9.13 10.43 -9.77
CA ASP A 119 9.82 9.45 -10.59
C ASP A 119 10.79 8.57 -9.77
N VAL A 120 11.52 9.18 -8.83
CA VAL A 120 12.42 8.44 -7.93
C VAL A 120 11.61 7.59 -6.96
N PHE A 121 10.52 8.13 -6.41
CA PHE A 121 9.61 7.35 -5.57
C PHE A 121 9.04 6.14 -6.33
N ALA A 122 8.60 6.32 -7.57
CA ALA A 122 8.06 5.23 -8.39
C ALA A 122 9.08 4.13 -8.69
N ALA A 123 10.37 4.48 -8.75
CA ALA A 123 11.46 3.53 -8.99
C ALA A 123 11.94 2.82 -7.71
N GLU A 124 12.09 3.56 -6.61
CA GLU A 124 12.84 3.10 -5.43
C GLU A 124 12.00 3.11 -4.14
N GLY A 125 10.93 3.90 -4.10
CA GLY A 125 10.19 4.23 -2.88
C GLY A 125 10.92 5.24 -2.01
N LEU A 126 10.53 5.30 -0.74
CA LEU A 126 11.21 6.10 0.28
C LEU A 126 11.58 5.21 1.45
N THR A 127 12.79 5.41 1.97
CA THR A 127 13.27 4.77 3.19
C THR A 127 13.67 5.83 4.20
N ASP A 128 13.31 5.61 5.45
CA ASP A 128 13.81 6.33 6.61
C ASP A 128 14.29 5.34 7.68
N TRP A 129 15.11 5.84 8.61
CA TRP A 129 15.81 5.03 9.59
C TRP A 129 15.48 5.47 11.01
N LEU A 130 15.17 4.52 11.88
CA LEU A 130 15.05 4.73 13.32
C LEU A 130 16.20 4.01 14.04
N ARG A 131 16.85 4.71 14.96
CA ARG A 131 17.76 4.10 15.93
C ARG A 131 16.98 3.59 17.12
N LEU A 132 17.60 2.74 17.93
CA LEU A 132 16.99 2.23 19.16
C LEU A 132 16.54 3.34 20.12
N ASP A 133 17.24 4.47 20.14
CA ASP A 133 16.87 5.63 20.97
C ASP A 133 15.66 6.41 20.42
N ASP A 134 15.35 6.29 19.13
CA ASP A 134 14.17 6.90 18.53
C ASP A 134 12.89 6.08 18.82
N VAL A 135 13.04 4.81 19.23
CA VAL A 135 11.92 3.92 19.53
C VAL A 135 11.56 3.99 21.03
N PRO A 136 10.31 4.38 21.37
CA PRO A 136 9.87 4.43 22.76
C PRO A 136 10.01 3.07 23.44
N LEU A 137 10.33 3.08 24.73
CA LEU A 137 10.68 1.86 25.48
C LEU A 137 9.60 0.76 25.38
N ALA A 138 8.33 1.13 25.31
CA ALA A 138 7.20 0.20 25.19
C ALA A 138 7.11 -0.52 23.83
N GLU A 139 7.71 0.06 22.78
CA GLU A 139 7.68 -0.44 21.40
C GLU A 139 8.99 -1.15 21.01
N ARG A 140 9.95 -1.24 21.94
CA ARG A 140 11.25 -1.86 21.66
C ARG A 140 11.12 -3.37 21.50
N VAL A 141 11.67 -3.88 20.41
CA VAL A 141 11.74 -5.31 20.11
C VAL A 141 12.81 -5.97 20.98
N GLU A 142 12.46 -7.08 21.63
CA GLU A 142 13.39 -7.85 22.45
C GLU A 142 14.60 -8.33 21.63
N GLY A 143 15.80 -8.22 22.22
CA GLY A 143 17.04 -8.66 21.60
C GLY A 143 17.68 -7.66 20.64
N VAL A 144 17.00 -6.57 20.28
CA VAL A 144 17.58 -5.49 19.45
C VAL A 144 18.54 -4.64 20.28
N THR A 145 19.69 -4.36 19.69
CA THR A 145 20.82 -3.66 20.29
C THR A 145 21.17 -2.39 19.51
N TYR A 146 22.06 -1.56 20.07
CA TYR A 146 22.61 -0.38 19.39
C TYR A 146 23.44 -0.66 18.13
N ARG A 147 23.68 -1.94 17.79
CA ARG A 147 24.33 -2.34 16.54
C ARG A 147 23.33 -2.51 15.40
N GLU A 148 22.05 -2.39 15.69
CA GLU A 148 20.95 -2.52 14.76
C GLU A 148 20.20 -1.19 14.63
N ALA A 149 19.45 -1.06 13.54
CA ALA A 149 18.53 0.02 13.27
C ALA A 149 17.24 -0.57 12.68
N PHE A 150 16.19 0.23 12.66
CA PHE A 150 14.95 -0.14 11.99
C PHE A 150 14.87 0.58 10.66
N GLU A 151 14.82 -0.19 9.57
CA GLU A 151 14.46 0.33 8.26
C GLU A 151 12.96 0.53 8.21
N VAL A 152 12.50 1.73 7.89
CA VAL A 152 11.09 1.98 7.60
C VAL A 152 10.98 2.36 6.14
N ARG A 153 10.24 1.55 5.38
CA ARG A 153 10.14 1.64 3.93
C ARG A 153 8.71 1.94 3.54
N TRP A 154 8.55 2.89 2.64
CA TRP A 154 7.34 3.10 1.87
C TRP A 154 7.64 2.82 0.40
N PRO A 155 7.47 1.56 -0.04
CA PRO A 155 7.68 1.18 -1.44
C PRO A 155 6.54 1.69 -2.34
N PRO A 156 6.77 1.78 -3.66
CA PRO A 156 5.77 2.27 -4.60
C PRO A 156 4.57 1.33 -4.79
N ASP A 157 4.71 0.06 -4.43
CA ASP A 157 3.72 -1.01 -4.70
C ASP A 157 3.15 -1.66 -3.43
N ALA A 158 3.56 -1.22 -2.23
CA ALA A 158 3.03 -1.70 -0.97
C ALA A 158 2.73 -0.54 0.02
N GLY A 159 2.15 -0.91 1.16
CA GLY A 159 2.02 0.00 2.31
C GLY A 159 3.35 0.16 3.05
N ILE A 160 3.35 0.99 4.09
CA ILE A 160 4.53 1.15 4.94
C ILE A 160 4.90 -0.17 5.62
N ALA A 161 6.19 -0.49 5.63
CA ALA A 161 6.73 -1.69 6.24
C ALA A 161 8.03 -1.36 6.97
N TRP A 162 8.48 -2.26 7.85
CA TRP A 162 9.76 -2.09 8.52
C TRP A 162 10.46 -3.42 8.78
N GLU A 163 11.77 -3.36 8.91
CA GLU A 163 12.62 -4.49 9.27
C GLU A 163 13.82 -4.06 10.13
N ILE A 164 14.46 -5.02 10.79
CA ILE A 164 15.68 -4.78 11.58
C ILE A 164 16.89 -5.02 10.68
N VAL A 165 17.78 -4.04 10.60
CA VAL A 165 19.01 -4.14 9.80
C VAL A 165 20.23 -3.76 10.63
N PRO A 166 21.46 -4.07 10.17
CA PRO A 166 22.66 -3.56 10.79
C PRO A 166 22.71 -2.02 10.77
N ALA A 167 23.04 -1.38 11.89
CA ALA A 167 23.11 0.08 12.01
C ALA A 167 24.13 0.73 11.03
N SER A 168 25.08 -0.06 10.51
CA SER A 168 26.01 0.39 9.47
C SER A 168 25.33 0.74 8.14
N GLU A 169 24.14 0.18 7.87
CA GLU A 169 23.38 0.45 6.64
C GLU A 169 22.71 1.82 6.73
N ALA A 170 22.05 2.12 7.86
CA ALA A 170 21.49 3.45 8.14
C ALA A 170 22.53 4.59 8.07
N GLN A 171 23.79 4.33 8.40
CA GLN A 171 24.87 5.33 8.34
C GLN A 171 25.38 5.61 6.93
N ARG A 172 25.23 4.70 5.97
CA ARG A 172 25.70 4.90 4.58
C ARG A 172 24.88 5.96 3.87
N ASP A 173 23.60 5.96 4.13
CA ASP A 173 22.64 6.85 3.47
C ASP A 173 22.74 8.30 3.98
N ILE A 174 22.98 8.47 5.29
CA ILE A 174 23.26 9.79 5.89
C ILE A 174 24.52 10.44 5.27
N ARG A 175 25.51 9.67 4.83
CA ARG A 175 26.72 10.23 4.20
C ARG A 175 26.53 10.69 2.76
N ILE A 176 25.52 10.17 2.05
CA ILE A 176 25.26 10.54 0.66
C ILE A 176 24.28 11.73 0.60
N GLY A 177 23.36 11.84 1.57
CA GLY A 177 22.39 12.93 1.67
C GLY A 177 22.87 14.23 2.33
N VAL A 178 24.04 14.24 3.00
CA VAL A 178 24.63 15.50 3.53
C VAL A 178 25.40 16.19 2.40
N GLY A 179 24.65 16.88 1.54
CA GLY A 179 25.15 18.13 0.97
C GLY A 179 25.56 19.01 2.15
N VAL A 180 26.86 19.24 2.27
CA VAL A 180 27.48 20.07 3.31
C VAL A 180 26.71 21.38 3.39
N ILE A 181 25.96 21.60 4.48
CA ILE A 181 25.48 22.93 4.83
C ILE A 181 26.72 23.67 5.35
N PRO A 182 27.26 24.69 4.65
CA PRO A 182 28.29 25.52 5.24
C PRO A 182 27.64 26.29 6.40
N LEU A 183 28.15 26.06 7.61
CA LEU A 183 27.85 26.94 8.74
C LEU A 183 28.59 28.28 8.52
N PRO A 184 27.99 29.43 8.89
CA PRO A 184 28.60 30.75 8.78
C PRO A 184 29.83 30.91 9.67
#